data_AF-A0A226QS85-F1
#
_entry.id   AF-A0A226QS85-F1
#
_cell.length_a   1.000
_cell.length_b   1.000
_cell.length_c   1.000
_cell.angle_alpha   90.00
_cell.angle_beta   90.00
_cell.angle_gamma   90.00
#
_symmetry.space_group_name_H-M   'P 1'
#
loop_
_entity.id
_entity.type
_entity.pdbx_description
1 polymer ?
#
loop_
_entity_poly.entity_id
_entity_poly.type
_entity_poly.pdbx_seq_one_letter_code
_entity_poly.pdbx_strand_id
1 'polypeptide(L)'
;MALFKGIAGPIPSTKDQYFRTNTKLQAGTHDSPGEKFLIDPRLKRLFRYHFGGDGWVVIPKGRAVAPATDDGGIFKNGTIKDFDGNVYRPVLTLANGGVDVQDVDKEGNPYIRKANRAIGVAYANLYEEIIDGFNGFQPTIENEIYIELPYIPRKEDAYEIEWGSFYDVDPSRPVKPGDYVMSDETGRLIKADFEKVREDIEAAKQKAANASSLDELKEALQELADAEKEYTRLQEQVIGQVWAIETNLPPQGWLQWVGWSQQDMAEDDWKQQTGFRPEDIGAQDGFPGYPYEKTYRNWDTKTNKYFPTGIPGLTNGSNIEVPFTNEVIGYVQPGQKGRHDFRLKHTPAVEGSVEVFANGTKIDPIYVHHESGLVVIDYDNSSGSSPVEITATYKATGQIPGVPTGWDWKGSVGAVRILLHK
;
A
#
# COMPACT_ATOMS: atom_id res chain seq x y z
N MET A 1 24.16 -13.99 -0.54
CA MET A 1 24.01 -15.22 -1.36
C MET A 1 23.43 -16.27 -0.43
N ALA A 2 22.21 -16.79 -0.53
CA ALA A 2 21.40 -17.13 -1.69
C ALA A 2 19.94 -16.66 -1.49
N LEU A 3 19.44 -15.86 -2.44
CA LEU A 3 18.07 -15.33 -2.50
C LEU A 3 17.10 -16.28 -3.23
N PHE A 4 17.52 -17.52 -3.49
CA PHE A 4 16.77 -18.48 -4.29
C PHE A 4 16.83 -19.84 -3.64
N LYS A 5 15.68 -20.34 -3.20
CA LYS A 5 15.50 -21.75 -2.86
C LYS A 5 15.20 -22.52 -4.14
N GLY A 6 16.12 -22.51 -5.09
CA GLY A 6 15.87 -23.08 -6.42
C GLY A 6 14.50 -22.71 -6.99
N ILE A 7 13.83 -23.70 -7.57
CA ILE A 7 12.62 -23.68 -8.41
C ILE A 7 11.34 -23.17 -7.70
N ALA A 8 11.40 -22.73 -6.43
CA ALA A 8 10.23 -22.43 -5.61
C ALA A 8 9.80 -20.95 -5.55
N GLY A 9 10.37 -20.08 -6.39
CA GLY A 9 10.02 -18.66 -6.41
C GLY A 9 10.58 -17.85 -5.22
N PRO A 10 10.25 -16.55 -5.12
CA PRO A 10 10.66 -15.72 -3.99
C PRO A 10 10.01 -16.21 -2.70
N ILE A 11 10.75 -16.21 -1.58
CA ILE A 11 10.18 -16.53 -0.27
C ILE A 11 9.12 -15.47 0.04
N PRO A 12 7.85 -15.86 0.24
CA PRO A 12 6.80 -14.90 0.55
C PRO A 12 7.06 -14.27 1.93
N SER A 13 6.74 -12.99 2.07
CA SER A 13 6.71 -12.34 3.38
C SER A 13 5.66 -13.02 4.26
N THR A 14 5.95 -13.17 5.54
CA THR A 14 4.96 -13.51 6.55
C THR A 14 4.61 -12.25 7.34
N LYS A 15 3.52 -12.28 8.11
CA LYS A 15 3.11 -11.16 8.96
C LYS A 15 4.23 -10.67 9.89
N ASP A 16 5.06 -11.59 10.37
CA ASP A 16 6.13 -11.30 11.33
C ASP A 16 7.51 -11.15 10.67
N GLN A 17 7.68 -11.57 9.40
CA GLN A 17 8.95 -11.52 8.71
C GLN A 17 8.78 -11.01 7.28
N TYR A 18 9.26 -9.79 7.05
CA TYR A 18 9.25 -9.17 5.74
C TYR A 18 10.61 -9.35 5.06
N PHE A 19 10.55 -9.67 3.77
CA PHE A 19 11.72 -9.73 2.89
C PHE A 19 11.84 -8.50 1.98
N ARG A 20 10.84 -7.60 2.01
CA ARG A 20 10.79 -6.39 1.19
C ARG A 20 10.25 -5.21 1.98
N THR A 21 10.77 -4.03 1.64
CA THR A 21 10.41 -2.74 2.24
C THR A 21 10.35 -1.68 1.14
N ASN A 22 9.88 -0.47 1.46
CA ASN A 22 9.96 0.64 0.52
C ASN A 22 11.43 0.90 0.10
N THR A 23 11.73 0.60 -1.16
CA THR A 23 13.09 0.58 -1.72
C THR A 23 13.61 1.97 -2.04
N LYS A 24 12.75 2.96 -2.27
CA LYS A 24 13.14 4.30 -2.73
C LYS A 24 12.35 5.39 -2.00
N LEU A 25 12.74 5.66 -0.76
CA LEU A 25 12.22 6.80 0.01
C LEU A 25 12.97 8.08 -0.35
N GLN A 26 14.29 8.07 -0.22
CA GLN A 26 15.14 9.23 -0.53
C GLN A 26 15.37 9.29 -2.04
N ALA A 27 14.92 10.36 -2.67
CA ALA A 27 15.10 10.57 -4.11
C ALA A 27 16.04 11.74 -4.45
N GLY A 28 16.41 12.55 -3.45
CA GLY A 28 17.53 13.49 -3.48
C GLY A 28 18.34 13.37 -2.19
N THR A 29 19.59 13.84 -2.17
CA THR A 29 20.46 13.82 -0.97
C THR A 29 20.50 15.19 -0.32
N HIS A 30 20.48 15.24 1.00
CA HIS A 30 20.72 16.43 1.81
C HIS A 30 21.40 16.03 3.13
N ASP A 31 21.86 17.00 3.90
CA ASP A 31 22.34 16.77 5.26
C ASP A 31 21.16 16.39 6.16
N SER A 32 21.33 15.29 6.90
CA SER A 32 20.35 14.77 7.85
C SER A 32 20.87 14.94 9.28
N PRO A 33 20.06 15.39 10.25
CA PRO A 33 20.47 15.48 11.65
C PRO A 33 20.81 14.10 12.21
N GLY A 34 22.11 13.87 12.46
CA GLY A 34 22.67 12.65 13.02
C GLY A 34 22.83 12.70 14.55
N GLU A 35 21.86 13.26 15.27
CA GLU A 35 21.91 13.29 16.73
C GLU A 35 21.57 11.91 17.33
N LYS A 36 22.16 11.59 18.49
CA LYS A 36 21.85 10.34 19.21
C LYS A 36 20.46 10.45 19.85
N PHE A 37 19.43 9.99 19.12
CA PHE A 37 18.13 9.68 19.69
C PHE A 37 18.06 8.23 20.15
N LEU A 38 17.26 7.99 21.18
CA LEU A 38 16.89 6.66 21.65
C LEU A 38 15.50 6.32 21.11
N ILE A 39 15.20 5.06 20.86
CA ILE A 39 13.90 4.67 20.29
C ILE A 39 12.91 4.44 21.41
N ASP A 40 11.67 4.91 21.27
CA ASP A 40 10.63 4.74 22.29
C ASP A 40 10.41 3.24 22.61
N PRO A 41 10.83 2.75 23.79
CA PRO A 41 10.73 1.34 24.15
C PRO A 41 9.30 0.86 24.34
N ARG A 42 8.29 1.75 24.39
CA ARG A 42 6.88 1.35 24.45
C ARG A 42 6.34 0.95 23.10
N LEU A 43 6.92 1.42 21.99
CA LEU A 43 6.35 1.17 20.66
C LEU A 43 6.24 -0.33 20.39
N LYS A 44 5.06 -0.72 19.92
CA LYS A 44 4.75 -2.10 19.56
C LYS A 44 5.71 -2.63 18.51
N ARG A 45 6.04 -3.92 18.63
CA ARG A 45 6.78 -4.69 17.63
C ARG A 45 5.90 -4.93 16.41
N LEU A 46 6.34 -4.46 15.25
CA LEU A 46 5.57 -4.60 14.01
C LEU A 46 5.99 -5.85 13.26
N PHE A 47 7.25 -5.94 12.84
CA PHE A 47 7.77 -7.08 12.10
C PHE A 47 9.28 -7.18 12.21
N ARG A 48 9.84 -8.33 11.83
CA ARG A 48 11.27 -8.54 11.64
C ARG A 48 11.63 -8.34 10.19
N TYR A 49 12.76 -7.70 9.95
CA TYR A 49 13.25 -7.45 8.61
C TYR A 49 14.58 -8.16 8.39
N HIS A 50 14.60 -9.06 7.41
CA HIS A 50 15.71 -9.99 7.18
C HIS A 50 17.07 -9.32 6.98
N PHE A 51 17.10 -8.10 6.43
CA PHE A 51 18.35 -7.42 6.10
C PHE A 51 18.90 -6.51 7.20
N GLY A 52 18.17 -6.28 8.31
CA GLY A 52 18.62 -5.31 9.34
C GLY A 52 18.87 -5.92 10.70
N GLY A 53 19.54 -7.09 10.72
CA GLY A 53 20.04 -7.71 11.95
C GLY A 53 18.95 -8.31 12.83
N ASP A 54 19.35 -8.70 14.04
CA ASP A 54 18.46 -9.26 15.04
C ASP A 54 17.68 -8.13 15.74
N GLY A 55 16.36 -8.17 15.66
CA GLY A 55 15.49 -7.19 16.29
C GLY A 55 14.14 -7.05 15.60
N TRP A 56 13.22 -6.37 16.26
CA TRP A 56 11.93 -5.99 15.70
C TRP A 56 11.94 -4.54 15.23
N VAL A 57 11.37 -4.28 14.07
CA VAL A 57 11.09 -2.93 13.60
C VAL A 57 9.91 -2.38 14.40
N VAL A 58 10.09 -1.18 14.96
CA VAL A 58 9.06 -0.46 15.73
C VAL A 58 8.65 0.84 15.05
N ILE A 59 9.56 1.46 14.28
CA ILE A 59 9.25 2.60 13.41
C ILE A 59 9.66 2.22 11.98
N PRO A 60 8.69 1.94 11.10
CA PRO A 60 8.97 1.61 9.71
C PRO A 60 9.47 2.81 8.92
N LYS A 61 10.31 2.53 7.92
CA LYS A 61 10.78 3.53 6.95
C LYS A 61 9.63 4.31 6.33
N GLY A 62 9.82 5.62 6.19
CA GLY A 62 8.86 6.53 5.54
C GLY A 62 7.78 7.07 6.47
N ARG A 63 7.77 6.69 7.76
CA ARG A 63 6.86 7.29 8.75
C ARG A 63 7.45 8.57 9.36
N ALA A 64 6.60 9.56 9.59
CA ALA A 64 6.93 10.76 10.34
C ALA A 64 7.24 10.44 11.80
N VAL A 65 8.29 11.08 12.31
CA VAL A 65 8.80 10.87 13.66
C VAL A 65 8.85 12.19 14.42
N ALA A 66 8.78 12.08 15.74
CA ALA A 66 8.77 13.20 16.67
C ALA A 66 9.50 12.82 17.96
N PRO A 67 10.11 13.78 18.68
CA PRO A 67 10.50 13.57 20.06
C PRO A 67 9.26 13.25 20.92
N ALA A 68 9.39 12.30 21.84
CA ALA A 68 8.36 12.07 22.84
C ALA A 68 8.19 13.32 23.71
N THR A 69 6.95 13.62 24.10
CA THR A 69 6.59 14.78 24.93
C THR A 69 5.98 14.35 26.26
N ASP A 70 6.09 13.07 26.61
CA ASP A 70 5.49 12.55 27.82
C ASP A 70 6.19 13.09 29.05
N ASP A 71 5.42 13.80 29.87
CA ASP A 71 5.83 14.36 31.15
C ASP A 71 5.36 13.41 32.27
N GLY A 72 6.05 12.28 32.43
CA GLY A 72 5.76 11.29 33.47
C GLY A 72 6.08 9.85 33.08
N GLY A 73 6.48 9.03 34.07
CA GLY A 73 6.90 7.64 33.85
C GLY A 73 8.40 7.49 33.63
N ILE A 74 8.81 6.55 32.77
CA ILE A 74 10.23 6.32 32.44
C ILE A 74 10.83 7.46 31.59
N PHE A 75 9.99 8.17 30.83
CA PHE A 75 10.36 9.33 30.01
C PHE A 75 10.10 10.60 30.81
N LYS A 76 11.14 11.21 31.37
CA LYS A 76 11.00 12.53 32.02
C LYS A 76 11.30 13.59 30.96
N ASN A 77 10.29 14.37 30.57
CA ASN A 77 10.36 15.35 29.50
C ASN A 77 10.83 14.73 28.17
N GLY A 78 10.31 13.54 27.84
CA GLY A 78 10.67 12.87 26.59
C GLY A 78 12.09 12.31 26.49
N THR A 79 12.80 12.16 27.62
CA THR A 79 14.18 11.66 27.65
C THR A 79 14.32 10.39 28.48
N ILE A 80 15.23 9.49 28.06
CA ILE A 80 15.64 8.31 28.83
C ILE A 80 17.17 8.24 28.90
N LYS A 81 17.65 7.44 29.86
CA LYS A 81 19.08 7.19 30.04
C LYS A 81 19.57 6.19 29.01
N ASP A 82 20.56 6.62 28.25
CA ASP A 82 21.34 5.80 27.34
C ASP A 82 22.08 4.67 28.08
N PHE A 83 22.15 3.49 27.47
CA PHE A 83 22.81 2.31 28.02
C PHE A 83 24.31 2.52 28.23
N ASP A 84 24.97 3.28 27.36
CA ASP A 84 26.42 3.50 27.41
C ASP A 84 26.82 4.51 28.49
N GLY A 85 26.28 5.73 28.37
CA GLY A 85 26.76 6.88 29.12
C GLY A 85 25.96 7.16 30.39
N ASN A 86 24.82 6.50 30.61
CA ASN A 86 23.84 6.87 31.63
C ASN A 86 23.42 8.35 31.53
N VAL A 87 23.47 8.90 30.30
CA VAL A 87 23.13 10.28 29.95
C VAL A 87 21.70 10.31 29.43
N TYR A 88 20.93 11.33 29.82
CA TYR A 88 19.60 11.54 29.28
C TYR A 88 19.68 11.97 27.81
N ARG A 89 19.02 11.21 26.95
CA ARG A 89 18.91 11.48 25.51
C ARG A 89 17.42 11.58 25.12
N PRO A 90 17.10 12.41 24.11
CA PRO A 90 15.74 12.49 23.59
C PRO A 90 15.30 11.15 23.01
N VAL A 91 14.04 10.82 23.24
CA VAL A 91 13.40 9.62 22.72
C VAL A 91 12.61 9.95 21.48
N LEU A 92 12.85 9.18 20.42
CA LEU A 92 12.15 9.26 19.15
C LEU A 92 10.94 8.32 19.15
N THR A 93 9.78 8.87 18.82
CA THR A 93 8.51 8.14 18.71
C THR A 93 7.80 8.51 17.39
N LEU A 94 6.65 7.89 17.12
CA LEU A 94 5.84 8.21 15.95
C LEU A 94 5.18 9.59 16.13
N ALA A 95 5.22 10.39 15.08
CA ALA A 95 4.46 11.64 15.05
C ALA A 95 2.95 11.33 15.08
N ASN A 96 2.19 12.10 15.87
CA ASN A 96 0.76 11.87 16.05
C ASN A 96 -0.11 13.05 15.57
N GLY A 97 0.43 13.91 14.72
CA GLY A 97 -0.28 15.09 14.25
C GLY A 97 -0.65 16.07 15.37
N GLY A 98 -0.01 16.02 16.54
CA GLY A 98 -0.31 16.94 17.64
C GLY A 98 -1.62 16.64 18.38
N VAL A 99 -2.09 15.39 18.35
CA VAL A 99 -3.21 14.91 19.19
C VAL A 99 -2.76 13.80 20.12
N ASP A 100 -3.40 13.69 21.29
CA ASP A 100 -3.16 12.57 22.21
C ASP A 100 -3.73 11.28 21.60
N VAL A 101 -2.90 10.24 21.47
CA VAL A 101 -3.29 8.96 20.84
C VAL A 101 -3.25 7.84 21.87
N GLN A 102 -4.30 7.01 21.91
CA GLN A 102 -4.29 5.76 22.66
C GLN A 102 -3.55 4.70 21.84
N ASP A 103 -2.44 4.21 22.38
CA ASP A 103 -1.60 3.19 21.75
C ASP A 103 -1.42 1.99 22.69
N VAL A 104 -0.83 0.92 22.16
CA VAL A 104 -0.61 -0.34 22.89
C VAL A 104 0.88 -0.62 22.95
N ASP A 105 1.39 -0.93 24.14
CA ASP A 105 2.80 -1.22 24.33
C ASP A 105 3.22 -2.61 23.78
N LYS A 106 4.50 -2.95 23.94
CA LYS A 106 5.04 -4.25 23.51
C LYS A 106 4.40 -5.44 24.23
N GLU A 107 3.92 -5.24 25.45
CA GLU A 107 3.30 -6.24 26.31
C GLU A 107 1.77 -6.31 26.13
N GLY A 108 1.18 -5.41 25.34
CA GLY A 108 -0.26 -5.35 25.09
C GLY A 108 -1.03 -4.42 26.01
N ASN A 109 -0.37 -3.62 26.86
CA ASN A 109 -1.04 -2.66 27.74
C ASN A 109 -1.32 -1.33 27.02
N PRO A 110 -2.51 -0.74 27.24
CA PRO A 110 -2.83 0.55 26.66
C PRO A 110 -2.06 1.68 27.37
N TYR A 111 -1.57 2.64 26.59
CA TYR A 111 -0.99 3.89 27.07
C TYR A 111 -1.40 5.06 26.19
N ILE A 112 -1.19 6.28 26.67
CA ILE A 112 -1.45 7.50 25.89
C ILE A 112 -0.12 8.07 25.45
N ARG A 113 0.10 8.18 24.13
CA ARG A 113 1.18 8.97 23.55
C ARG A 113 0.72 10.42 23.46
N LYS A 114 1.35 11.31 24.23
CA LYS A 114 1.02 12.74 24.23
C LYS A 114 1.27 13.40 22.89
N ALA A 115 0.46 14.42 22.58
CA ALA A 115 0.59 15.26 21.41
C ALA A 115 2.05 15.72 21.23
N ASN A 116 2.62 15.43 20.06
CA ASN A 116 4.00 15.75 19.72
C ASN A 116 4.09 16.54 18.42
N ARG A 117 5.27 17.08 18.12
CA ARG A 117 5.55 17.85 16.91
C ARG A 117 6.51 17.08 16.03
N ALA A 118 6.10 16.81 14.81
CA ALA A 118 6.93 16.12 13.84
C ALA A 118 8.19 16.94 13.50
N ILE A 119 9.33 16.25 13.43
CA ILE A 119 10.65 16.80 13.11
C ILE A 119 11.22 16.28 11.78
N GLY A 120 10.59 15.25 11.21
CA GLY A 120 11.03 14.67 9.94
C GLY A 120 10.46 13.27 9.74
N VAL A 121 11.09 12.52 8.85
CA VAL A 121 10.67 11.18 8.42
C VAL A 121 11.79 10.17 8.66
N ALA A 122 11.43 8.97 9.09
CA ALA A 122 12.39 7.88 9.29
C ALA A 122 12.98 7.43 7.94
N TYR A 123 14.29 7.63 7.77
CA TYR A 123 15.04 7.25 6.57
C TYR A 123 15.04 5.72 6.33
N ALA A 124 15.21 4.98 7.41
CA ALA A 124 15.35 3.53 7.44
C ALA A 124 14.36 2.91 8.45
N ASN A 125 14.34 1.59 8.49
CA ASN A 125 13.60 0.87 9.52
C ASN A 125 14.33 1.05 10.85
N LEU A 126 13.66 1.65 11.82
CA LEU A 126 14.22 1.84 13.15
C LEU A 126 13.79 0.66 14.03
N TYR A 127 14.79 0.03 14.62
CA TYR A 127 14.64 -1.17 15.41
C TYR A 127 14.37 -0.82 16.86
N GLU A 128 13.75 -1.75 17.59
CA GLU A 128 13.69 -1.62 19.04
C GLU A 128 15.09 -1.53 19.64
N GLU A 129 15.21 -0.73 20.69
CA GLU A 129 16.46 -0.59 21.38
C GLU A 129 16.73 -1.84 22.22
N ILE A 130 17.78 -2.57 21.86
CA ILE A 130 18.28 -3.74 22.57
C ILE A 130 19.79 -3.61 22.76
N ILE A 131 20.31 -4.24 23.81
CA ILE A 131 21.74 -4.33 24.04
C ILE A 131 22.30 -5.38 23.08
N ASP A 132 22.84 -4.92 21.95
CA ASP A 132 23.56 -5.70 20.95
C ASP A 132 25.04 -5.27 20.90
N GLY A 133 25.89 -5.93 20.09
CA GLY A 133 27.32 -5.63 19.93
C GLY A 133 27.65 -4.21 19.46
N PHE A 134 26.66 -3.43 19.03
CA PHE A 134 26.78 -2.00 18.69
C PHE A 134 26.12 -1.06 19.72
N ASN A 135 25.68 -1.60 20.86
CA ASN A 135 25.00 -0.87 21.95
C ASN A 135 23.78 -0.08 21.48
N GLY A 136 22.96 -0.70 20.63
CA GLY A 136 21.71 -0.17 20.13
C GLY A 136 21.81 0.42 18.72
N PHE A 137 20.68 0.96 18.25
CA PHE A 137 20.54 1.55 16.93
C PHE A 137 20.52 3.07 17.05
N GLN A 138 21.32 3.77 16.24
CA GLN A 138 21.29 5.23 16.16
C GLN A 138 20.41 5.65 14.98
N PRO A 139 19.20 6.19 15.22
CA PRO A 139 18.31 6.56 14.15
C PRO A 139 18.78 7.83 13.45
N THR A 140 18.50 7.87 12.15
CA THR A 140 18.67 9.04 11.29
C THR A 140 17.29 9.50 10.82
N ILE A 141 17.11 10.81 10.76
CA ILE A 141 15.84 11.45 10.44
C ILE A 141 16.06 12.36 9.25
N GLU A 142 15.18 12.30 8.27
CA GLU A 142 15.18 13.20 7.12
C GLU A 142 14.23 14.36 7.36
N ASN A 143 14.73 15.59 7.26
CA ASN A 143 13.97 16.82 7.54
C ASN A 143 13.98 17.83 6.38
N GLU A 144 15.04 17.85 5.56
CA GLU A 144 15.19 18.79 4.44
C GLU A 144 15.48 18.06 3.12
N ILE A 145 14.65 17.08 2.79
CA ILE A 145 14.91 16.21 1.66
C ILE A 145 13.70 15.94 0.78
N TYR A 146 13.99 15.57 -0.45
CA TYR A 146 13.03 15.08 -1.39
C TYR A 146 12.76 13.59 -1.17
N ILE A 147 11.56 13.28 -0.67
CA ILE A 147 11.09 11.92 -0.42
C ILE A 147 10.01 11.47 -1.41
N GLU A 148 9.92 10.16 -1.62
CA GLU A 148 8.94 9.48 -2.45
C GLU A 148 8.21 8.43 -1.61
N LEU A 149 6.87 8.53 -1.53
CA LEU A 149 6.01 7.60 -0.82
C LEU A 149 4.97 7.00 -1.77
N PRO A 150 4.57 5.72 -1.56
CA PRO A 150 3.46 5.14 -2.31
C PRO A 150 2.17 5.91 -2.01
N TYR A 151 1.43 6.23 -3.07
CA TYR A 151 0.15 6.91 -2.98
C TYR A 151 -0.98 5.89 -2.94
N ILE A 152 -1.63 5.78 -1.79
CA ILE A 152 -2.73 4.85 -1.53
C ILE A 152 -3.93 5.68 -1.05
N PRO A 153 -4.88 6.07 -1.93
CA PRO A 153 -5.92 7.04 -1.58
C PRO A 153 -6.84 6.58 -0.45
N ARG A 154 -7.04 5.27 -0.28
CA ARG A 154 -7.90 4.70 0.76
C ARG A 154 -7.13 4.45 2.05
N LYS A 155 -7.67 4.92 3.17
CA LYS A 155 -7.06 4.74 4.49
C LYS A 155 -6.92 3.27 4.86
N GLU A 156 -7.93 2.44 4.58
CA GLU A 156 -7.94 1.03 4.95
C GLU A 156 -6.80 0.28 4.27
N ASP A 157 -6.63 0.47 2.96
CA ASP A 157 -5.55 -0.14 2.17
C ASP A 157 -4.17 0.38 2.64
N ALA A 158 -4.06 1.68 2.99
CA ALA A 158 -2.82 2.27 3.49
C ALA A 158 -2.41 1.73 4.87
N TYR A 159 -3.37 1.26 5.68
CA TYR A 159 -3.12 0.66 6.99
C TYR A 159 -2.77 -0.83 6.92
N GLU A 160 -3.06 -1.51 5.81
CA GLU A 160 -2.62 -2.89 5.59
C GLU A 160 -1.09 -3.00 5.42
N ILE A 161 -0.43 -1.91 5.00
CA ILE A 161 1.02 -1.87 4.89
C ILE A 161 1.65 -1.22 6.12
N GLU A 162 2.75 -1.80 6.59
CA GLU A 162 3.45 -1.25 7.76
C GLU A 162 4.36 -0.07 7.42
N TRP A 163 4.79 0.06 6.17
CA TRP A 163 5.66 1.14 5.70
C TRP A 163 4.97 2.51 5.70
N GLY A 164 5.76 3.57 5.62
CA GLY A 164 5.23 4.90 5.33
C GLY A 164 4.53 4.94 3.98
N SER A 165 3.35 5.55 3.97
CA SER A 165 2.52 5.77 2.80
C SER A 165 1.81 7.11 2.90
N PHE A 166 1.32 7.57 1.75
CA PHE A 166 0.47 8.75 1.67
C PHE A 166 -0.96 8.32 1.33
N TYR A 167 -1.94 8.81 2.09
CA TYR A 167 -3.36 8.60 1.80
C TYR A 167 -4.15 9.91 1.91
N ASP A 168 -5.31 9.97 1.24
CA ASP A 168 -6.21 11.10 1.34
C ASP A 168 -7.16 10.88 2.52
N VAL A 169 -7.19 11.83 3.45
CA VAL A 169 -8.16 11.82 4.57
C VAL A 169 -9.58 11.96 4.04
N ASP A 170 -9.75 12.79 3.00
CA ASP A 170 -11.01 12.99 2.29
C ASP A 170 -10.78 12.73 0.79
N PRO A 171 -11.27 11.59 0.26
CA PRO A 171 -11.14 11.27 -1.17
C PRO A 171 -11.81 12.29 -2.11
N SER A 172 -12.72 13.14 -1.63
CA SER A 172 -13.32 14.21 -2.43
C SER A 172 -12.37 15.41 -2.63
N ARG A 173 -11.35 15.52 -1.78
CA ARG A 173 -10.32 16.57 -1.79
C ARG A 173 -8.92 15.94 -1.94
N PRO A 174 -8.65 15.24 -3.06
CA PRO A 174 -7.38 14.57 -3.24
C PRO A 174 -6.23 15.58 -3.20
N VAL A 175 -5.08 15.09 -2.74
CA VAL A 175 -3.85 15.89 -2.69
C VAL A 175 -3.48 16.43 -4.06
N LYS A 176 -2.92 17.65 -4.09
CA LYS A 176 -2.44 18.34 -5.30
C LYS A 176 -1.00 18.83 -5.11
N PRO A 177 -0.24 19.05 -6.20
CA PRO A 177 1.04 19.72 -6.12
C PRO A 177 0.90 21.09 -5.45
N GLY A 178 1.75 21.38 -4.48
CA GLY A 178 1.70 22.58 -3.66
C GLY A 178 0.99 22.43 -2.32
N ASP A 179 0.25 21.34 -2.09
CA ASP A 179 -0.39 21.09 -0.79
C ASP A 179 0.66 20.80 0.30
N TYR A 180 0.34 21.19 1.54
CA TYR A 180 1.18 20.90 2.70
C TYR A 180 0.91 19.50 3.24
N VAL A 181 1.93 18.90 3.86
CA VAL A 181 1.89 17.54 4.39
C VAL A 181 2.14 17.55 5.89
N MET A 182 1.38 16.73 6.60
CA MET A 182 1.56 16.46 8.03
C MET A 182 1.47 14.96 8.31
N SER A 183 1.75 14.58 9.56
CA SER A 183 1.56 13.22 10.05
C SER A 183 0.11 12.97 10.49
N ASP A 184 -0.37 11.74 10.28
CA ASP A 184 -1.50 11.20 11.01
C ASP A 184 -1.10 10.74 12.43
N GLU A 185 -2.01 10.04 13.11
CA GLU A 185 -1.83 9.51 14.47
C GLU A 185 -0.73 8.44 14.58
N THR A 186 -0.35 7.82 13.46
CA THR A 186 0.52 6.64 13.36
C THR A 186 1.85 6.90 12.64
N GLY A 187 2.14 8.16 12.29
CA GLY A 187 3.31 8.54 11.51
C GLY A 187 3.11 8.44 9.99
N ARG A 188 1.94 8.12 9.44
CA ARG A 188 1.73 8.15 7.98
C ARG A 188 1.51 9.58 7.51
N LEU A 189 1.81 9.84 6.24
CA LEU A 189 1.71 11.20 5.71
C LEU A 189 0.33 11.43 5.11
N ILE A 190 -0.23 12.59 5.44
CA ILE A 190 -1.55 13.04 4.98
C ILE A 190 -1.48 14.51 4.58
N LYS A 191 -2.44 14.96 3.77
CA LYS A 191 -2.62 16.38 3.45
C LYS A 191 -2.97 17.16 4.72
N ALA A 192 -2.23 18.24 4.98
CA ALA A 192 -2.62 19.28 5.92
C ALA A 192 -3.61 20.22 5.22
N ASP A 193 -4.91 19.96 5.39
CA ASP A 193 -5.97 20.65 4.62
C ASP A 193 -6.30 22.04 5.18
N PHE A 194 -5.45 23.01 4.90
CA PHE A 194 -5.69 24.41 5.25
C PHE A 194 -6.90 25.02 4.53
N GLU A 195 -7.26 24.51 3.36
CA GLU A 195 -8.42 25.00 2.60
C GLU A 195 -9.71 24.66 3.34
N LYS A 196 -9.84 23.41 3.82
CA LYS A 196 -10.98 22.98 4.63
C LYS A 196 -11.12 23.83 5.89
N VAL A 197 -10.01 24.03 6.61
CA VAL A 197 -10.04 24.83 7.85
C VAL A 197 -10.41 26.29 7.56
N ARG A 198 -10.00 26.86 6.43
CA ARG A 198 -10.42 28.21 6.02
C ARG A 198 -11.91 28.28 5.71
N GLU A 199 -12.46 27.28 5.01
CA GLU A 199 -13.89 27.15 4.77
C GLU A 199 -14.68 27.04 6.08
N ASP A 200 -14.19 26.25 7.04
CA ASP A 200 -14.79 26.11 8.37
C ASP A 200 -14.78 27.44 9.14
N ILE A 201 -13.68 28.20 9.09
CA ILE A 201 -13.58 29.54 9.68
C ILE A 201 -14.58 30.51 9.04
N GLU A 202 -14.71 30.51 7.72
CA GLU A 202 -15.66 31.37 7.00
C GLU A 202 -17.11 31.00 7.31
N ALA A 203 -17.43 29.71 7.36
CA ALA A 203 -18.74 29.21 7.75
C ALA A 203 -19.10 29.62 9.19
N ALA A 204 -18.16 29.46 10.14
CA ALA A 204 -18.36 29.88 11.52
C ALA A 204 -18.58 31.40 11.64
N LYS A 205 -17.83 32.21 10.87
CA LYS A 205 -18.03 33.66 10.82
C LYS A 205 -19.40 34.05 10.27
N GLN A 206 -19.88 33.36 9.22
CA GLN A 206 -21.22 33.59 8.67
C GLN A 206 -22.31 33.18 9.67
N LYS A 207 -22.15 32.05 10.37
CA LYS A 207 -23.07 31.61 11.43
C LYS A 207 -23.12 32.63 12.56
N ALA A 208 -21.97 33.17 12.97
CA ALA A 208 -21.91 34.23 13.98
C ALA A 208 -22.58 35.54 13.52
N ALA A 209 -22.42 35.92 12.24
CA ALA A 209 -23.05 37.12 11.69
C ALA A 209 -24.59 36.99 11.56
N ASN A 210 -25.08 35.78 11.31
CA ASN A 210 -26.51 35.48 11.16
C ASN A 210 -27.18 35.05 12.47
N ALA A 211 -26.43 34.98 13.58
CA ALA A 211 -26.94 34.56 14.87
C ALA A 211 -28.04 35.51 15.36
N SER A 212 -29.21 34.95 15.62
CA SER A 212 -30.40 35.69 16.06
C SER A 212 -30.57 35.66 17.57
N SER A 213 -29.84 34.79 18.26
CA SER A 213 -29.82 34.66 19.72
C SER A 213 -28.40 34.62 20.29
N LEU A 214 -28.26 34.91 21.59
CA LEU A 214 -26.98 34.85 22.30
C LEU A 214 -26.42 33.42 22.33
N ASP A 215 -27.28 32.40 22.36
CA ASP A 215 -26.84 31.01 22.42
C ASP A 215 -26.30 30.54 21.06
N GLU A 216 -26.96 30.92 19.95
CA GLU A 216 -26.45 30.72 18.59
C GLU A 216 -25.10 31.43 18.37
N LEU A 217 -24.95 32.64 18.91
CA LEU A 217 -23.70 33.38 18.81
C LEU A 217 -22.56 32.70 19.58
N LYS A 218 -22.84 32.18 20.78
CA LYS A 218 -21.83 31.44 21.57
C LYS A 218 -21.38 30.17 20.87
N GLU A 219 -22.31 29.43 20.28
CA GLU A 219 -21.99 28.21 19.53
C GLU A 219 -21.10 28.53 18.32
N ALA A 220 -21.46 29.55 17.53
CA ALA A 220 -20.66 29.97 16.38
C ALA A 220 -19.26 30.49 16.77
N LEU A 221 -19.13 31.19 17.89
CA LEU A 221 -17.83 31.63 18.42
C LEU A 221 -16.97 30.46 18.90
N GLN A 222 -17.58 29.41 19.46
CA GLN A 222 -16.88 28.19 19.85
C GLN A 222 -16.36 27.45 18.62
N GLU A 223 -17.19 27.28 17.58
CA GLU A 223 -16.78 26.68 16.30
C GLU A 223 -15.62 27.47 15.65
N LEU A 224 -15.67 28.80 15.70
CA LEU A 224 -14.58 29.65 15.23
C LEU A 224 -13.29 29.42 16.03
N ALA A 225 -13.36 29.37 17.35
CA ALA A 225 -12.21 29.14 18.21
C ALA A 225 -11.58 27.75 17.96
N ASP A 226 -12.41 26.72 17.75
CA ASP A 226 -11.94 25.38 17.45
C ASP A 226 -11.27 25.31 16.07
N ALA A 227 -11.81 25.99 15.06
CA ALA A 227 -11.21 26.07 13.73
C ALA A 227 -9.89 26.88 13.70
N GLU A 228 -9.78 27.97 14.48
CA GLU A 228 -8.52 28.73 14.62
C GLU A 228 -7.43 27.93 15.36
N LYS A 229 -7.83 27.16 16.38
CA LYS A 229 -6.93 26.24 17.09
C LYS A 229 -6.43 25.15 16.14
N GLU A 230 -7.31 24.61 15.31
CA GLU A 230 -6.97 23.63 14.28
C GLU A 230 -6.00 24.21 13.24
N TYR A 231 -6.23 25.43 12.77
CA TYR A 231 -5.31 26.12 11.87
C TYR A 231 -3.90 26.23 12.45
N THR A 232 -3.80 26.63 13.72
CA THR A 232 -2.52 26.72 14.44
C THR A 232 -1.87 25.34 14.58
N ARG A 233 -2.65 24.30 14.91
CA ARG A 233 -2.16 22.92 14.98
C ARG A 233 -1.57 22.49 13.64
N LEU A 234 -2.28 22.70 12.53
CA LEU A 234 -1.78 22.37 11.20
C LEU A 234 -0.43 23.05 10.93
N GLN A 235 -0.31 24.35 11.21
CA GLN A 235 0.95 25.09 11.01
C GLN A 235 2.13 24.48 11.77
N GLU A 236 1.94 24.02 13.00
CA GLU A 236 3.02 23.41 13.79
C GLU A 236 3.41 22.01 13.30
N GLN A 237 2.44 21.30 12.69
CA GLN A 237 2.56 19.91 12.26
C GLN A 237 2.99 19.73 10.80
N VAL A 238 3.02 20.81 10.01
CA VAL A 238 3.54 20.74 8.64
C VAL A 238 5.00 20.31 8.66
N ILE A 239 5.33 19.28 7.89
CA ILE A 239 6.70 18.77 7.71
C ILE A 239 7.26 18.98 6.31
N GLY A 240 6.40 19.25 5.33
CA GLY A 240 6.81 19.38 3.95
C GLY A 240 5.68 19.83 3.03
N GLN A 241 6.01 19.93 1.75
CA GLN A 241 5.09 20.30 0.68
C GLN A 241 5.12 19.26 -0.44
N VAL A 242 3.98 18.95 -1.02
CA VAL A 242 3.87 18.06 -2.17
C VAL A 242 4.45 18.74 -3.39
N TRP A 243 5.48 18.14 -3.96
CA TRP A 243 6.11 18.61 -5.19
C TRP A 243 5.39 18.09 -6.43
N ALA A 244 5.13 16.79 -6.47
CA ALA A 244 4.52 16.14 -7.61
C ALA A 244 3.77 14.88 -7.19
N ILE A 245 2.74 14.55 -7.97
CA ILE A 245 1.98 13.31 -7.82
C ILE A 245 2.10 12.58 -9.15
N GLU A 246 2.55 11.34 -9.08
CA GLU A 246 2.74 10.49 -10.25
C GLU A 246 1.78 9.32 -10.14
N THR A 247 0.64 9.40 -10.81
CA THR A 247 -0.38 8.34 -10.90
C THR A 247 -0.30 7.55 -12.19
N ASN A 248 0.46 8.05 -13.16
CA ASN A 248 0.76 7.27 -14.34
C ASN A 248 1.80 6.22 -13.91
N LEU A 249 1.43 4.95 -13.96
CA LEU A 249 2.31 3.81 -13.72
C LEU A 249 2.89 3.35 -15.07
N PRO A 250 3.87 4.04 -15.70
CA PRO A 250 4.47 3.52 -16.91
C PRO A 250 5.27 2.26 -16.58
N PRO A 251 5.38 1.29 -17.50
CA PRO A 251 6.31 0.18 -17.35
C PRO A 251 7.72 0.73 -17.20
N GLN A 252 8.35 0.62 -16.02
CA GLN A 252 9.72 1.11 -15.87
C GLN A 252 10.73 0.33 -16.71
N GLY A 253 11.76 1.06 -17.16
CA GLY A 253 12.98 0.50 -17.73
C GLY A 253 12.85 0.13 -19.21
N TRP A 254 13.51 -0.96 -19.60
CA TRP A 254 13.51 -1.45 -20.98
C TRP A 254 12.14 -1.98 -21.42
N LEU A 255 11.24 -2.26 -20.48
CA LEU A 255 9.95 -2.89 -20.74
C LEU A 255 8.99 -2.01 -21.54
N GLN A 256 9.04 -0.68 -21.37
CA GLN A 256 8.28 0.28 -22.18
C GLN A 256 8.62 0.21 -23.68
N TRP A 257 9.82 -0.30 -24.02
CA TRP A 257 10.32 -0.35 -25.40
C TRP A 257 10.11 -1.71 -26.06
N VAL A 258 9.71 -2.73 -25.30
CA VAL A 258 9.53 -4.12 -25.78
C VAL A 258 8.09 -4.58 -25.62
N GLY A 259 7.29 -3.91 -24.79
CA GLY A 259 5.87 -4.18 -24.60
C GLY A 259 5.07 -4.01 -25.89
N TRP A 260 4.16 -4.95 -26.13
CA TRP A 260 3.19 -4.84 -27.23
C TRP A 260 2.13 -3.80 -26.86
N SER A 261 1.58 -3.09 -27.84
CA SER A 261 0.47 -2.18 -27.58
C SER A 261 -0.79 -2.97 -27.18
N GLN A 262 -1.67 -2.37 -26.40
CA GLN A 262 -2.94 -3.01 -26.01
C GLN A 262 -3.81 -3.35 -27.22
N GLN A 263 -3.73 -2.55 -28.30
CA GLN A 263 -4.44 -2.79 -29.56
C GLN A 263 -3.87 -4.01 -30.29
N ASP A 264 -2.54 -4.11 -30.44
CA ASP A 264 -1.90 -5.27 -31.05
C ASP A 264 -2.20 -6.57 -30.27
N MET A 265 -2.35 -6.47 -28.95
CA MET A 265 -2.71 -7.61 -28.10
C MET A 265 -4.20 -7.99 -28.20
N ALA A 266 -5.09 -7.03 -28.48
CA ALA A 266 -6.52 -7.25 -28.59
C ALA A 266 -6.91 -7.76 -29.99
N GLU A 267 -6.22 -7.33 -31.04
CA GLU A 267 -6.46 -7.75 -32.43
C GLU A 267 -5.86 -9.12 -32.75
N ASP A 268 -4.97 -9.64 -31.91
CA ASP A 268 -4.41 -10.97 -32.12
C ASP A 268 -5.39 -12.05 -31.63
N ASP A 269 -5.96 -12.80 -32.59
CA ASP A 269 -6.92 -13.90 -32.42
C ASP A 269 -6.54 -14.89 -31.30
N TRP A 270 -5.25 -14.99 -30.95
CA TRP A 270 -4.76 -15.92 -29.92
C TRP A 270 -5.22 -15.58 -28.49
N LYS A 271 -5.38 -14.30 -28.12
CA LYS A 271 -5.88 -13.90 -26.78
C LYS A 271 -7.40 -14.05 -26.65
N GLN A 272 -8.08 -14.08 -27.79
CA GLN A 272 -9.53 -14.23 -27.85
C GLN A 272 -9.97 -15.71 -27.85
N GLN A 273 -9.05 -16.66 -28.01
CA GLN A 273 -9.36 -18.09 -27.92
C GLN A 273 -9.67 -18.50 -26.47
N THR A 274 -10.93 -18.32 -26.09
CA THR A 274 -11.52 -18.88 -24.87
C THR A 274 -11.83 -20.36 -25.08
N GLY A 275 -11.15 -21.26 -24.36
CA GLY A 275 -11.47 -22.68 -24.40
C GLY A 275 -10.36 -23.57 -23.86
N PHE A 276 -10.74 -24.58 -23.10
CA PHE A 276 -9.85 -25.59 -22.56
C PHE A 276 -9.60 -26.68 -23.62
N ARG A 277 -8.33 -26.97 -23.98
CA ARG A 277 -8.01 -28.10 -24.88
C ARG A 277 -7.64 -29.33 -24.06
N PRO A 278 -7.82 -30.56 -24.55
CA PRO A 278 -7.40 -31.78 -23.85
C PRO A 278 -5.93 -31.81 -23.45
N GLU A 279 -5.07 -31.10 -24.20
CA GLU A 279 -3.63 -30.89 -23.94
C GLU A 279 -3.34 -29.96 -22.74
N ASP A 280 -4.33 -29.17 -22.28
CA ASP A 280 -4.24 -28.31 -21.10
C ASP A 280 -4.63 -29.05 -19.79
N ILE A 281 -5.29 -30.23 -19.89
CA ILE A 281 -5.51 -31.15 -18.75
C ILE A 281 -4.25 -32.02 -18.74
N GLY A 282 -3.39 -31.79 -17.75
CA GLY A 282 -2.10 -32.45 -17.65
C GLY A 282 -2.19 -33.97 -17.90
N ALA A 283 -1.52 -34.42 -18.95
CA ALA A 283 -1.15 -35.80 -19.13
C ALA A 283 0.36 -35.88 -19.38
N GLN A 284 1.11 -35.72 -18.29
CA GLN A 284 2.07 -36.75 -17.93
C GLN A 284 1.93 -37.02 -16.43
N ASP A 285 1.15 -38.06 -16.14
CA ASP A 285 1.26 -38.91 -14.94
C ASP A 285 1.00 -38.28 -13.56
N GLY A 286 -0.18 -37.68 -13.35
CA GLY A 286 -0.79 -37.59 -12.02
C GLY A 286 -0.01 -36.80 -10.95
N PHE A 287 0.96 -35.98 -11.36
CA PHE A 287 1.70 -35.07 -10.49
C PHE A 287 1.15 -33.64 -10.62
N PRO A 288 1.07 -32.86 -9.52
CA PRO A 288 0.82 -31.42 -9.61
C PRO A 288 1.89 -30.78 -10.51
N GLY A 289 1.43 -29.89 -11.39
CA GLY A 289 2.13 -29.34 -12.55
C GLY A 289 3.65 -29.19 -12.44
N TYR A 290 4.34 -29.62 -13.49
CA TYR A 290 5.79 -29.42 -13.64
C TYR A 290 6.16 -27.93 -13.63
N PRO A 291 7.39 -27.57 -13.18
CA PRO A 291 7.90 -26.19 -13.04
C PRO A 291 8.04 -25.35 -14.33
N TYR A 292 7.46 -25.80 -15.44
CA TYR A 292 7.45 -25.10 -16.74
C TYR A 292 6.05 -24.68 -17.18
N GLU A 293 5.10 -24.59 -16.25
CA GLU A 293 3.76 -24.08 -16.55
C GLU A 293 3.79 -22.65 -17.11
N LYS A 294 2.78 -22.40 -17.96
CA LYS A 294 2.56 -21.20 -18.77
C LYS A 294 2.55 -19.89 -17.96
N THR A 295 2.44 -19.99 -16.65
CA THR A 295 2.48 -18.91 -15.66
C THR A 295 3.88 -18.28 -15.47
N TYR A 296 4.96 -18.90 -15.96
CA TYR A 296 6.34 -18.48 -15.59
C TYR A 296 7.33 -18.15 -16.73
N ARG A 297 6.93 -18.12 -18.01
CA ARG A 297 7.87 -17.74 -19.10
C ARG A 297 7.43 -16.50 -19.86
N ASN A 298 8.37 -15.56 -19.99
CA ASN A 298 8.38 -14.51 -21.02
C ASN A 298 8.44 -15.07 -22.46
N TRP A 299 8.38 -16.40 -22.63
CA TRP A 299 8.50 -17.10 -23.90
C TRP A 299 7.48 -18.24 -23.94
N ASP A 300 6.48 -18.11 -24.82
CA ASP A 300 5.49 -19.15 -25.01
C ASP A 300 6.07 -20.24 -25.92
N THR A 301 6.35 -21.42 -25.35
CA THR A 301 6.88 -22.57 -26.08
C THR A 301 5.89 -23.13 -27.12
N LYS A 302 4.61 -22.78 -27.05
CA LYS A 302 3.58 -23.17 -28.03
C LYS A 302 3.72 -22.43 -29.36
N THR A 303 4.24 -21.20 -29.33
CA THR A 303 4.19 -20.26 -30.46
C THR A 303 5.54 -19.60 -30.78
N ASN A 304 6.55 -19.85 -29.96
CA ASN A 304 7.90 -19.29 -30.10
C ASN A 304 7.90 -17.74 -30.08
N LYS A 305 6.95 -17.14 -29.34
CA LYS A 305 6.79 -15.68 -29.18
C LYS A 305 7.21 -15.22 -27.77
N TYR A 306 7.83 -14.04 -27.70
CA TYR A 306 8.31 -13.42 -26.45
C TYR A 306 7.29 -12.41 -25.91
N PHE A 307 6.92 -12.52 -24.63
CA PHE A 307 6.13 -11.56 -23.89
C PHE A 307 6.99 -10.93 -22.78
N PRO A 308 7.31 -9.64 -22.86
CA PRO A 308 8.01 -8.96 -21.78
C PRO A 308 7.04 -8.74 -20.61
N THR A 309 7.06 -9.65 -19.64
CA THR A 309 6.40 -9.44 -18.34
C THR A 309 7.41 -8.88 -17.34
N GLY A 310 6.91 -8.18 -16.31
CA GLY A 310 7.72 -7.80 -15.16
C GLY A 310 8.26 -9.04 -14.44
N ILE A 311 9.38 -8.91 -13.74
CA ILE A 311 9.93 -10.01 -12.94
C ILE A 311 8.90 -10.39 -11.87
N PRO A 312 8.42 -11.64 -11.82
CA PRO A 312 7.40 -12.05 -10.86
C PRO A 312 7.75 -11.71 -9.43
N GLY A 313 6.83 -11.04 -8.75
CA GLY A 313 7.00 -10.52 -7.41
C GLY A 313 7.83 -9.24 -7.35
N LEU A 314 8.71 -8.92 -8.30
CA LEU A 314 9.60 -7.76 -8.17
C LEU A 314 9.05 -6.55 -8.90
N THR A 315 8.70 -6.70 -10.17
CA THR A 315 8.33 -5.57 -11.04
C THR A 315 7.06 -5.84 -11.85
N ASN A 316 6.25 -6.82 -11.46
CA ASN A 316 5.01 -7.15 -12.17
C ASN A 316 3.74 -6.56 -11.51
N GLY A 317 3.86 -5.76 -10.45
CA GLY A 317 2.69 -5.26 -9.72
C GLY A 317 1.96 -6.39 -8.98
N SER A 318 2.72 -7.26 -8.33
CA SER A 318 2.24 -8.49 -7.69
C SER A 318 1.26 -8.27 -6.54
N ASN A 319 1.25 -7.08 -5.95
CA ASN A 319 0.37 -6.71 -4.84
C ASN A 319 -0.72 -5.72 -5.24
N ILE A 320 -0.70 -5.20 -6.48
CA ILE A 320 -1.74 -4.28 -6.97
C ILE A 320 -2.92 -5.10 -7.52
N GLU A 321 -4.10 -4.86 -6.96
CA GLU A 321 -5.34 -5.46 -7.45
C GLU A 321 -5.90 -4.64 -8.62
N VAL A 322 -5.98 -5.25 -9.80
CA VAL A 322 -6.61 -4.65 -10.98
C VAL A 322 -8.00 -5.26 -11.17
N PRO A 323 -9.08 -4.46 -11.19
CA PRO A 323 -10.43 -4.95 -11.41
C PRO A 323 -10.71 -5.18 -12.91
N PHE A 324 -11.37 -6.30 -13.22
CA PHE A 324 -11.90 -6.64 -14.53
C PHE A 324 -13.40 -6.89 -14.42
N THR A 325 -14.18 -6.27 -15.31
CA THR A 325 -15.65 -6.30 -15.25
C THR A 325 -16.24 -6.90 -16.52
N ASN A 326 -17.16 -7.84 -16.37
CA ASN A 326 -17.92 -8.47 -17.46
C ASN A 326 -17.03 -9.00 -18.59
N GLU A 327 -15.88 -9.56 -18.24
CA GLU A 327 -14.95 -10.09 -19.23
C GLU A 327 -15.44 -11.43 -19.74
N VAL A 328 -15.59 -11.57 -21.06
CA VAL A 328 -16.03 -12.82 -21.68
C VAL A 328 -14.96 -13.90 -21.52
N ILE A 329 -15.26 -14.94 -20.75
CA ILE A 329 -14.36 -16.07 -20.48
C ILE A 329 -14.66 -17.28 -21.37
N GLY A 330 -15.81 -17.31 -22.04
CA GLY A 330 -16.14 -18.28 -23.08
C GLY A 330 -17.62 -18.36 -23.42
N TYR A 331 -17.97 -19.35 -24.23
CA TYR A 331 -19.33 -19.58 -24.69
C TYR A 331 -19.77 -21.02 -24.43
N VAL A 332 -21.00 -21.21 -23.97
CA VAL A 332 -21.65 -22.53 -23.92
C VAL A 332 -22.51 -22.69 -25.17
N GLN A 333 -22.20 -23.68 -26.00
CA GLN A 333 -22.90 -23.89 -27.26
C GLN A 333 -24.30 -24.50 -27.04
N PRO A 334 -25.26 -24.26 -27.96
CA PRO A 334 -26.54 -24.95 -27.96
C PRO A 334 -26.39 -26.47 -27.89
N GLY A 335 -27.23 -27.13 -27.09
CA GLY A 335 -27.20 -28.60 -26.96
C GLY A 335 -26.17 -29.13 -25.96
N GLN A 336 -25.37 -28.27 -25.33
CA GLN A 336 -24.43 -28.66 -24.27
C GLN A 336 -25.07 -28.57 -22.89
N LYS A 337 -24.69 -29.49 -22.00
CA LYS A 337 -25.15 -29.55 -20.61
C LYS A 337 -24.03 -30.06 -19.71
N GLY A 338 -23.98 -29.52 -18.50
CA GLY A 338 -23.21 -30.06 -17.40
C GLY A 338 -21.98 -29.21 -17.11
N ARG A 339 -20.88 -29.89 -16.79
CA ARG A 339 -19.62 -29.25 -16.41
C ARG A 339 -18.97 -28.55 -17.60
N HIS A 340 -18.67 -27.27 -17.42
CA HIS A 340 -17.91 -26.44 -18.34
C HIS A 340 -16.70 -25.81 -17.64
N ASP A 341 -15.53 -25.93 -18.28
CA ASP A 341 -14.25 -25.46 -17.75
C ASP A 341 -13.77 -24.25 -18.57
N PHE A 342 -13.63 -23.09 -17.93
CA PHE A 342 -13.19 -21.82 -18.52
C PHE A 342 -11.89 -21.34 -17.89
N ARG A 343 -11.19 -20.41 -18.56
CA ARG A 343 -10.04 -19.71 -17.99
C ARG A 343 -10.31 -18.21 -17.93
N LEU A 344 -9.96 -17.60 -16.80
CA LEU A 344 -9.83 -16.16 -16.67
C LEU A 344 -8.72 -15.68 -17.62
N LYS A 345 -8.89 -14.49 -18.21
CA LYS A 345 -7.89 -13.91 -19.11
C LYS A 345 -6.70 -13.33 -18.34
N HIS A 346 -6.93 -12.94 -17.09
CA HIS A 346 -5.94 -12.34 -16.19
C HIS A 346 -5.71 -13.21 -14.95
N THR A 347 -4.44 -13.54 -14.69
CA THR A 347 -4.04 -14.41 -13.57
C THR A 347 -2.75 -13.90 -12.93
N PRO A 348 -2.53 -14.12 -11.61
CA PRO A 348 -3.42 -14.78 -10.66
C PRO A 348 -4.61 -13.91 -10.24
N ALA A 349 -5.78 -14.52 -10.07
CA ALA A 349 -6.98 -13.85 -9.56
C ALA A 349 -6.93 -13.71 -8.03
N VAL A 350 -7.53 -12.65 -7.49
CA VAL A 350 -7.67 -12.44 -6.04
C VAL A 350 -8.72 -13.41 -5.50
N GLU A 351 -8.38 -14.13 -4.43
CA GLU A 351 -9.27 -15.09 -3.79
C GLU A 351 -10.58 -14.45 -3.34
N GLY A 352 -11.70 -15.09 -3.68
CA GLY A 352 -13.05 -14.60 -3.34
C GLY A 352 -13.54 -13.40 -4.17
N SER A 353 -12.77 -12.92 -5.15
CA SER A 353 -13.18 -11.80 -6.02
C SER A 353 -13.96 -12.22 -7.26
N VAL A 354 -13.96 -13.51 -7.60
CA VAL A 354 -14.49 -14.01 -8.88
C VAL A 354 -16.01 -14.20 -8.82
N GLU A 355 -16.72 -13.43 -9.65
CA GLU A 355 -18.14 -13.58 -9.91
C GLU A 355 -18.36 -13.97 -11.38
N VAL A 356 -19.16 -14.99 -11.63
CA VAL A 356 -19.43 -15.50 -12.98
C VAL A 356 -20.89 -15.23 -13.34
N PHE A 357 -21.14 -14.87 -14.59
CA PHE A 357 -22.46 -14.60 -15.12
C PHE A 357 -22.68 -15.35 -16.44
N ALA A 358 -23.88 -15.86 -16.66
CA ALA A 358 -24.35 -16.30 -17.97
C ALA A 358 -25.50 -15.40 -18.42
N ASN A 359 -25.37 -14.76 -19.59
CA ASN A 359 -26.35 -13.80 -20.11
C ASN A 359 -26.79 -12.76 -19.05
N GLY A 360 -25.85 -12.26 -18.24
CA GLY A 360 -26.10 -11.28 -17.18
C GLY A 360 -26.71 -11.83 -15.88
N THR A 361 -27.00 -13.13 -15.80
CA THR A 361 -27.45 -13.78 -14.56
C THR A 361 -26.26 -14.37 -13.80
N LYS A 362 -26.11 -14.04 -12.51
CA LYS A 362 -25.03 -14.57 -11.67
C LYS A 362 -25.17 -16.08 -11.49
N ILE A 363 -24.07 -16.81 -11.66
CA ILE A 363 -23.94 -18.25 -11.44
C ILE A 363 -22.81 -18.48 -10.44
N ASP A 364 -23.06 -19.38 -9.49
CA ASP A 364 -22.04 -19.80 -8.54
C ASP A 364 -21.12 -20.85 -9.19
N PRO A 365 -19.80 -20.59 -9.30
CA PRO A 365 -18.87 -21.58 -9.83
C PRO A 365 -18.70 -22.76 -8.86
N ILE A 366 -18.58 -23.97 -9.41
CA ILE A 366 -18.29 -25.20 -8.65
C ILE A 366 -16.88 -25.13 -8.04
N TYR A 367 -15.93 -24.61 -8.82
CA TYR A 367 -14.53 -24.55 -8.43
C TYR A 367 -13.84 -23.39 -9.15
N VAL A 368 -12.99 -22.67 -8.41
CA VAL A 368 -12.14 -21.60 -8.92
C VAL A 368 -10.72 -21.84 -8.45
N HIS A 369 -9.80 -22.00 -9.40
CA HIS A 369 -8.37 -22.03 -9.13
C HIS A 369 -7.77 -20.66 -9.43
N HIS A 370 -7.43 -19.92 -8.37
CA HIS A 370 -7.02 -18.52 -8.45
C HIS A 370 -5.70 -18.30 -9.21
N GLU A 371 -4.71 -19.20 -9.08
CA GLU A 371 -3.41 -19.03 -9.74
C GLU A 371 -3.44 -19.35 -11.24
N SER A 372 -4.10 -20.44 -11.64
CA SER A 372 -4.23 -20.87 -13.04
C SER A 372 -5.40 -20.23 -13.77
N GLY A 373 -6.29 -19.55 -13.04
CA GLY A 373 -7.51 -18.93 -13.58
C GLY A 373 -8.58 -19.93 -14.01
N LEU A 374 -8.49 -21.20 -13.62
CA LEU A 374 -9.49 -22.22 -13.98
C LEU A 374 -10.80 -21.94 -13.24
N VAL A 375 -11.89 -21.82 -13.98
CA VAL A 375 -13.25 -21.65 -13.46
C VAL A 375 -14.11 -22.78 -13.98
N VAL A 376 -14.69 -23.56 -13.08
CA VAL A 376 -15.57 -24.69 -13.40
C VAL A 376 -16.99 -24.31 -13.04
N ILE A 377 -17.91 -24.39 -14.00
CA ILE A 377 -19.34 -24.13 -13.79
C ILE A 377 -20.19 -25.33 -14.21
N ASP A 378 -21.37 -25.47 -13.63
CA ASP A 378 -22.44 -26.33 -14.16
C ASP A 378 -23.46 -25.45 -14.88
N TYR A 379 -23.62 -25.62 -16.18
CA TYR A 379 -24.61 -24.87 -16.95
C TYR A 379 -25.31 -25.75 -17.98
N ASP A 380 -26.61 -25.54 -18.15
CA ASP A 380 -27.45 -26.30 -19.07
C ASP A 380 -27.94 -25.38 -20.19
N ASN A 381 -27.32 -25.50 -21.38
CA ASN A 381 -27.76 -24.85 -22.61
C ASN A 381 -28.38 -25.87 -23.60
N SER A 382 -28.90 -27.00 -23.11
CA SER A 382 -29.44 -28.06 -23.97
C SER A 382 -30.69 -27.63 -24.74
N SER A 383 -31.46 -26.69 -24.19
CA SER A 383 -32.69 -26.15 -24.77
C SER A 383 -32.51 -24.81 -25.50
N GLY A 384 -31.30 -24.23 -25.49
CA GLY A 384 -31.02 -22.96 -26.13
C GLY A 384 -30.89 -23.06 -27.65
N SER A 385 -31.24 -21.98 -28.35
CA SER A 385 -31.10 -21.85 -29.80
C SER A 385 -29.86 -21.05 -30.22
N SER A 386 -29.13 -20.46 -29.27
CA SER A 386 -27.93 -19.65 -29.50
C SER A 386 -26.84 -19.92 -28.46
N PRO A 387 -25.57 -19.67 -28.79
CA PRO A 387 -24.49 -19.72 -27.81
C PRO A 387 -24.77 -18.76 -26.65
N VAL A 388 -24.53 -19.22 -25.43
CA VAL A 388 -24.65 -18.41 -24.21
C VAL A 388 -23.28 -17.88 -23.84
N GLU A 389 -23.19 -16.57 -23.65
CA GLU A 389 -21.96 -15.91 -23.25
C GLU A 389 -21.75 -16.03 -21.73
N ILE A 390 -20.57 -16.50 -21.36
CA ILE A 390 -20.12 -16.58 -19.96
C ILE A 390 -19.14 -15.45 -19.72
N THR A 391 -19.48 -14.55 -18.80
CA THR A 391 -18.65 -13.41 -18.41
C THR A 391 -18.22 -13.54 -16.96
N ALA A 392 -17.02 -13.06 -16.62
CA ALA A 392 -16.54 -12.98 -15.24
C ALA A 392 -16.22 -11.52 -14.85
N THR A 393 -16.53 -11.19 -13.60
CA THR A 393 -16.08 -9.97 -12.93
C THR A 393 -15.18 -10.41 -11.78
N TYR A 394 -13.93 -9.96 -11.77
CA TYR A 394 -12.92 -10.39 -10.80
C TYR A 394 -11.79 -9.39 -10.67
N LYS A 395 -10.94 -9.56 -9.66
CA LYS A 395 -9.68 -8.81 -9.56
C LYS A 395 -8.51 -9.75 -9.83
N ALA A 396 -7.45 -9.25 -10.45
CA ALA A 396 -6.20 -9.99 -10.60
C ALA A 396 -4.99 -9.14 -10.23
N THR A 397 -3.93 -9.79 -9.75
CA THR A 397 -2.65 -9.13 -9.43
C THR A 397 -1.59 -9.46 -10.48
N GLY A 398 -0.45 -8.78 -10.47
CA GLY A 398 0.62 -9.07 -11.41
C GLY A 398 0.36 -8.56 -12.84
N GLN A 399 -0.64 -7.69 -13.03
CA GLN A 399 -1.13 -7.24 -14.33
C GLN A 399 -0.44 -5.98 -14.86
N ILE A 400 0.32 -5.29 -14.01
CA ILE A 400 0.98 -4.03 -14.37
C ILE A 400 2.48 -4.29 -14.43
N PRO A 401 3.02 -4.58 -15.61
CA PRO A 401 4.43 -4.88 -15.72
C PRO A 401 5.26 -3.59 -15.67
N GLY A 402 6.42 -3.64 -15.01
CA GLY A 402 7.32 -2.51 -14.80
C GLY A 402 6.97 -1.60 -13.62
N VAL A 403 6.09 -2.02 -12.69
CA VAL A 403 5.84 -1.23 -11.47
C VAL A 403 7.09 -1.21 -10.57
N PRO A 404 7.53 -0.04 -10.08
CA PRO A 404 8.60 0.03 -9.10
C PRO A 404 8.23 -0.75 -7.83
N THR A 405 9.19 -1.47 -7.26
CA THR A 405 8.99 -2.22 -6.01
C THR A 405 8.47 -1.36 -4.85
N GLY A 406 8.81 -0.06 -4.83
CA GLY A 406 8.32 0.87 -3.82
C GLY A 406 6.84 1.24 -3.96
N TRP A 407 6.23 0.99 -5.12
CA TRP A 407 4.83 1.32 -5.42
C TRP A 407 3.94 0.08 -5.53
N ASP A 408 4.53 -1.13 -5.50
CA ASP A 408 3.81 -2.41 -5.61
C ASP A 408 3.14 -2.79 -4.27
N TRP A 409 2.06 -2.07 -3.94
CA TRP A 409 1.24 -2.28 -2.76
C TRP A 409 -0.25 -2.28 -3.13
N LYS A 410 -1.06 -2.97 -2.34
CA LYS A 410 -2.52 -2.97 -2.51
C LYS A 410 -3.05 -1.53 -2.42
N GLY A 411 -3.94 -1.17 -3.36
CA GLY A 411 -4.53 0.16 -3.43
C GLY A 411 -3.58 1.27 -3.89
N SER A 412 -2.32 0.95 -4.19
CA SER A 412 -1.36 1.92 -4.71
C SER A 412 -1.73 2.34 -6.13
N VAL A 413 -1.89 3.65 -6.32
CA VAL A 413 -2.18 4.25 -7.63
C VAL A 413 -0.97 4.96 -8.22
N GLY A 414 0.16 4.98 -7.50
CA GLY A 414 1.36 5.71 -7.91
C GLY A 414 2.20 6.16 -6.72
N ALA A 415 2.83 7.33 -6.84
CA ALA A 415 3.63 7.92 -5.76
C ALA A 415 3.40 9.42 -5.57
N VAL A 416 3.49 9.83 -4.30
CA VAL A 416 3.56 11.24 -3.90
C VAL A 416 5.02 11.58 -3.62
N ARG A 417 5.47 12.66 -4.23
CA ARG A 417 6.81 13.21 -4.07
C ARG A 417 6.73 14.46 -3.21
N ILE A 418 7.43 14.47 -2.09
CA ILE A 418 7.29 15.48 -1.03
C ILE A 418 8.66 16.11 -0.79
N LEU A 419 8.71 17.43 -0.76
CA LEU A 419 9.85 18.20 -0.31
C LEU A 419 9.67 18.49 1.18
N LEU A 420 10.48 17.85 2.02
CA LEU A 420 10.54 18.16 3.44
C LEU A 420 11.30 19.48 3.62
N HIS A 421 10.87 20.29 4.59
CA HIS A 421 11.42 21.63 4.82
C HIS A 421 11.48 21.99 6.32
N LYS A 422 11.72 21.01 7.18
CA LYS A 422 11.62 21.12 8.64
C LYS A 422 12.95 21.31 9.34
#